data_AF-A0A9P8AI74-F1
#
_entry.id   AF-A0A9P8AI74-F1
#
_cell.length_a   1.000
_cell.length_b   1.000
_cell.length_c   1.000
_cell.angle_alpha   90.00
_cell.angle_beta   90.00
_cell.angle_gamma   90.00
#
_symmetry.space_group_name_H-M   'P 1'
#
loop_
_entity.id
_entity.type
_entity.pdbx_description
1 polymer ?
#
loop_
_entity_poly.entity_id
_entity_poly.type
_entity_poly.pdbx_seq_one_letter_code
_entity_poly.pdbx_strand_id
1 'polypeptide(L)'
;MARGKDSASETEPKLASSRTSQKQKNLQAQQEFLAKYIHSNGPKNTPPTHPLDFEALPTLALEKYNVKYGLRLPQPLSLTADMLNSELGKKTYSYKKNNRGKISKPELANEVKKHFLALPAKENEIITNFLYTVKNQEKDFKLSFK
;
A
#
# COMPACT_ATOMS: atom_id res chain seq x y z
N MET A 1 7.43 71.85 53.62
CA MET A 1 6.80 73.00 52.94
C MET A 1 7.17 72.97 51.47
N ALA A 2 6.18 73.13 50.59
CA ALA A 2 6.28 73.46 49.15
C ALA A 2 7.00 72.44 48.23
N ARG A 3 6.59 72.16 47.00
CA ARG A 3 5.49 72.61 46.11
C ARG A 3 5.46 71.60 44.96
N GLY A 4 4.27 71.25 44.48
CA GLY A 4 4.12 70.53 43.21
C GLY A 4 4.42 71.44 42.01
N LYS A 5 4.76 70.80 40.89
CA LYS A 5 4.52 71.29 39.52
C LYS A 5 4.32 70.09 38.60
N ASP A 6 3.13 70.05 38.02
CA ASP A 6 2.73 69.20 36.89
C ASP A 6 3.40 69.65 35.56
N SER A 7 3.11 68.88 34.50
CA SER A 7 3.37 69.10 33.06
C SER A 7 4.64 68.42 32.52
N ALA A 8 4.64 67.64 31.42
CA ALA A 8 3.61 67.33 30.45
C ALA A 8 3.92 65.99 29.74
N SER A 9 2.84 65.44 29.18
CA SER A 9 2.72 64.30 28.27
C SER A 9 3.68 64.35 27.07
N GLU A 10 4.37 63.24 26.80
CA GLU A 10 4.50 62.72 25.43
C GLU A 10 4.11 61.23 25.41
N THR A 11 2.90 60.97 24.95
CA THR A 11 2.41 59.66 24.54
C THR A 11 3.12 59.22 23.27
N GLU A 12 4.09 58.31 23.38
CA GLU A 12 4.46 57.45 22.26
C GLU A 12 3.44 56.31 22.11
N PRO A 13 2.89 56.06 20.91
CA PRO A 13 2.02 54.92 20.69
C PRO A 13 2.85 53.63 20.72
N LYS A 14 2.60 52.78 21.73
CA LYS A 14 3.11 51.41 21.75
C LYS A 14 2.62 50.66 20.49
N LEU A 15 3.57 50.31 19.62
CA LEU A 15 3.43 49.40 18.48
C LEU A 15 2.92 48.02 18.94
N ALA A 16 1.61 47.89 19.08
CA ALA A 16 0.92 46.62 19.30
C ALA A 16 0.65 45.91 17.95
N SER A 17 1.70 45.64 17.17
CA SER A 17 1.54 44.98 15.86
C SER A 17 2.75 44.08 15.52
N SER A 18 3.03 43.07 16.33
CA SER A 18 4.17 42.17 16.07
C SER A 18 3.91 40.68 16.31
N ARG A 19 3.11 40.30 17.33
CA ARG A 19 2.95 38.87 17.69
C ARG A 19 1.98 38.10 16.77
N THR A 20 0.91 38.75 16.30
CA THR A 20 -0.07 38.15 15.38
C THR A 20 0.51 37.93 13.98
N SER A 21 1.30 38.89 13.49
CA SER A 21 1.97 38.85 12.19
C SER A 21 3.05 37.78 12.11
N GLN A 22 3.80 37.56 13.20
CA GLN A 22 4.79 36.47 13.29
C GLN A 22 4.12 35.08 13.33
N LYS A 23 3.00 34.93 14.04
CA LYS A 23 2.23 33.67 14.03
C LYS A 23 1.69 33.33 12.64
N GLN A 24 1.18 34.32 11.90
CA GLN A 24 0.70 34.11 10.53
C GLN A 24 1.82 33.71 9.57
N LYS A 25 2.98 34.39 9.63
CA LYS A 25 4.15 34.02 8.83
C LYS A 25 4.65 32.61 9.12
N ASN A 26 4.61 32.19 10.39
CA ASN A 26 5.06 30.86 10.79
C ASN A 26 4.07 29.76 10.35
N LEU A 27 2.76 30.06 10.36
CA LEU A 27 1.74 29.17 9.80
C LEU A 27 1.88 29.03 8.28
N GLN A 28 2.14 30.13 7.57
CA GLN A 28 2.38 30.11 6.12
C GLN A 28 3.64 29.31 5.77
N ALA A 29 4.75 29.52 6.48
CA ALA A 29 5.96 28.73 6.27
C ALA A 29 5.73 27.23 6.51
N GLN A 30 4.91 26.86 7.51
CA GLN A 30 4.50 25.47 7.71
C GLN A 30 3.61 24.94 6.59
N GLN A 31 2.65 25.73 6.09
CA GLN A 31 1.80 25.32 4.97
C GLN A 31 2.59 25.14 3.67
N GLU A 32 3.55 26.02 3.39
CA GLU A 32 4.45 25.88 2.25
C GLU A 32 5.37 24.66 2.38
N PHE A 33 5.85 24.38 3.60
CA PHE A 33 6.63 23.18 3.88
C PHE A 33 5.79 21.92 3.66
N LEU A 34 4.58 21.86 4.22
CA LEU A 34 3.66 20.75 4.00
C LEU A 34 3.30 20.59 2.53
N ALA A 35 3.08 21.67 1.78
CA ALA A 35 2.78 21.60 0.35
C ALA A 35 3.97 21.10 -0.51
N LYS A 36 5.21 21.42 -0.11
CA LYS A 36 6.43 20.97 -0.81
C LYS A 36 6.80 19.51 -0.52
N TYR A 37 6.48 19.02 0.67
CA TYR A 37 6.94 17.70 1.13
C TYR A 37 5.82 16.67 1.31
N ILE A 38 4.55 17.10 1.42
CA ILE A 38 3.39 16.21 1.39
C ILE A 38 2.83 16.20 -0.03
N HIS A 39 3.42 15.32 -0.84
CA HIS A 39 2.77 14.86 -2.05
C HIS A 39 1.56 14.01 -1.62
N SER A 40 0.39 14.28 -2.19
CA SER A 40 -0.81 13.47 -1.93
C SER A 40 -0.46 11.99 -2.12
N ASN A 41 -0.60 11.13 -1.10
CA ASN A 41 -0.46 9.67 -1.27
C ASN A 41 -1.73 9.05 -1.85
N GLY A 42 -2.44 9.80 -2.70
CA GLY A 42 -3.66 9.33 -3.35
C GLY A 42 -3.40 8.07 -4.18
N PRO A 43 -4.42 7.21 -4.35
CA PRO A 43 -4.29 5.93 -5.07
C PRO A 43 -3.89 6.07 -6.54
N LYS A 44 -3.87 7.30 -7.07
CA LYS A 44 -3.45 7.63 -8.44
C LYS A 44 -1.97 7.98 -8.58
N ASN A 45 -1.22 8.09 -7.48
CA ASN A 45 0.20 8.48 -7.51
C ASN A 45 1.16 7.29 -7.64
N THR A 46 0.66 6.06 -7.55
CA THR A 46 1.45 4.88 -7.92
C THR A 46 1.33 4.66 -9.43
N PRO A 47 2.45 4.56 -10.17
CA PRO A 47 2.39 4.21 -11.57
C PRO A 47 1.70 2.84 -11.75
N PRO A 48 0.95 2.63 -12.84
CA PRO A 48 0.35 1.34 -13.11
C PRO A 48 1.45 0.29 -13.21
N THR A 49 1.30 -0.80 -12.45
CA THR A 49 2.23 -1.93 -12.48
C THR A 49 2.20 -2.59 -13.85
N HIS A 50 3.36 -3.05 -14.32
CA HIS A 50 3.45 -3.74 -15.60
C HIS A 50 2.62 -5.04 -15.58
N PRO A 51 1.87 -5.38 -16.64
CA PRO A 51 0.95 -6.53 -16.63
C PRO A 51 1.63 -7.90 -16.47
N LEU A 52 2.91 -8.01 -16.84
CA LEU A 52 3.74 -9.21 -16.64
C LEU A 52 4.63 -9.14 -15.40
N ASP A 53 4.36 -8.22 -14.48
CA ASP A 53 5.01 -8.17 -13.18
C ASP A 53 4.26 -9.08 -12.19
N PHE A 54 4.69 -10.33 -12.12
CA PHE A 54 4.09 -11.33 -11.22
C PHE A 54 4.47 -11.12 -9.75
N GLU A 55 5.50 -10.32 -9.45
CA GLU A 55 5.89 -10.02 -8.07
C GLU A 55 4.97 -8.97 -7.45
N ALA A 56 4.50 -8.01 -8.25
CA ALA A 56 3.49 -7.04 -7.85
C ALA A 56 2.13 -7.67 -7.57
N LEU A 57 1.84 -8.87 -8.12
CA LEU A 57 0.57 -9.56 -7.89
C LEU A 57 0.40 -9.97 -6.41
N PRO A 58 -0.85 -9.99 -5.92
CA PRO A 58 -1.13 -10.47 -4.57
C PRO A 58 -0.85 -11.98 -4.49
N THR A 59 -0.30 -12.42 -3.35
CA THR A 59 0.05 -13.83 -3.12
C THR A 59 -1.13 -14.78 -3.33
N LEU A 60 -2.34 -14.36 -2.94
CA LEU A 60 -3.58 -15.11 -3.16
C LEU A 60 -3.89 -15.35 -4.64
N ALA A 61 -3.53 -14.42 -5.54
CA ALA A 61 -3.73 -14.62 -6.98
C ALA A 61 -2.76 -15.68 -7.53
N LEU A 62 -1.50 -15.67 -7.05
CA LEU A 62 -0.50 -16.69 -7.41
C LEU A 62 -0.91 -18.08 -6.92
N GLU A 63 -1.45 -18.18 -5.71
CA GLU A 63 -2.00 -19.43 -5.16
C GLU A 63 -3.19 -19.94 -5.97
N LYS A 64 -4.15 -19.06 -6.29
CA LYS A 64 -5.29 -19.40 -7.14
C LYS A 64 -4.85 -19.91 -8.51
N TYR A 65 -3.81 -19.30 -9.10
CA TYR A 65 -3.24 -19.75 -10.35
C TYR A 65 -2.63 -21.17 -10.22
N ASN A 66 -1.83 -21.40 -9.18
CA ASN A 66 -1.24 -22.70 -8.87
C ASN A 66 -2.31 -23.80 -8.74
N VAL A 67 -3.41 -23.52 -8.04
CA VAL A 67 -4.55 -24.45 -7.90
C VAL A 67 -5.26 -24.66 -9.23
N LYS A 68 -5.54 -23.58 -9.99
CA LYS A 68 -6.28 -23.64 -11.26
C LYS A 68 -5.56 -24.49 -12.31
N TYR A 69 -4.24 -24.35 -12.42
CA TYR A 69 -3.42 -25.08 -13.39
C TYR A 69 -2.77 -26.34 -12.81
N GLY A 70 -2.98 -26.63 -11.53
CA GLY A 70 -2.48 -27.85 -10.89
C GLY A 70 -0.95 -27.96 -10.84
N LEU A 71 -0.23 -26.84 -10.69
CA LEU A 71 1.25 -26.81 -10.73
C LEU A 71 1.90 -27.52 -9.54
N ARG A 72 1.13 -27.82 -8.49
CA ARG A 72 1.59 -28.47 -7.25
C ARG A 72 2.77 -27.74 -6.58
N LEU A 73 2.88 -26.43 -6.80
CA LEU A 73 3.89 -25.62 -6.13
C LEU A 73 3.56 -25.53 -4.64
N PRO A 74 4.58 -25.50 -3.76
CA PRO A 74 4.32 -25.38 -2.34
C PRO A 74 3.68 -24.04 -1.97
N GLN A 75 3.06 -23.97 -0.79
CA GLN A 75 2.44 -22.72 -0.34
C GLN A 75 3.51 -21.67 -0.05
N PRO A 76 3.25 -20.39 -0.42
CA PRO A 76 4.18 -19.32 -0.12
C PRO A 76 4.27 -19.04 1.38
N LEU A 77 5.43 -18.54 1.81
CA LEU A 77 5.64 -18.03 3.15
C LEU A 77 4.68 -16.85 3.43
N SER A 78 3.97 -16.95 4.55
CA SER A 78 3.12 -15.88 5.05
C SER A 78 3.88 -15.07 6.09
N LEU A 79 3.57 -13.78 6.20
CA LEU A 79 4.13 -12.92 7.25
C LEU A 79 3.96 -13.51 8.65
N THR A 80 2.79 -14.12 8.93
CA THR A 80 2.54 -14.76 10.22
C THR A 80 3.42 -15.97 10.46
N ALA A 81 3.83 -16.68 9.40
CA ALA A 81 4.81 -17.75 9.49
C ALA A 81 6.18 -17.19 9.86
N ASP A 82 6.55 -16.06 9.25
CA ASP A 82 7.84 -15.42 9.48
C ASP A 82 7.97 -14.86 10.89
N MET A 83 6.89 -14.30 11.45
CA MET A 83 6.85 -13.86 12.85
C MET A 83 7.13 -15.00 13.86
N LEU A 84 6.82 -16.24 13.48
CA LEU A 84 7.06 -17.42 14.32
C LEU A 84 8.50 -17.94 14.23
N ASN A 85 9.37 -17.33 13.41
CA ASN A 85 10.79 -17.71 13.31
C ASN A 85 11.63 -17.31 14.54
N SER A 86 11.04 -16.62 15.52
CA SER A 86 11.67 -16.33 16.82
C SER A 86 11.91 -17.57 17.68
N GLU A 87 12.84 -17.51 18.64
CA GLU A 87 13.16 -18.62 19.56
C GLU A 87 11.94 -19.13 20.35
N LEU A 88 11.00 -18.24 20.66
CA LEU A 88 9.73 -18.60 21.30
C LEU A 88 8.77 -19.25 20.30
N GLY A 89 8.68 -18.70 19.08
CA GLY A 89 7.83 -19.21 18.02
C GLY A 89 8.20 -20.61 17.56
N LYS A 90 9.50 -20.97 17.55
CA LYS A 90 10.02 -22.30 17.17
C LYS A 90 9.40 -23.47 17.95
N LYS A 91 8.97 -23.23 19.19
CA LYS A 91 8.36 -24.25 20.06
C LYS A 91 6.88 -24.49 19.75
N THR A 92 6.23 -23.57 19.05
CA THR A 92 4.79 -23.63 18.74
C THR A 92 4.48 -24.69 17.69
N TYR A 93 3.28 -25.26 17.76
CA TYR A 93 2.78 -26.19 16.75
C TYR A 93 2.70 -25.54 15.36
N SER A 94 2.23 -24.29 15.31
CA SER A 94 2.09 -23.51 14.08
C SER A 94 3.40 -23.35 13.33
N TYR A 95 4.52 -23.12 14.04
CA TYR A 95 5.85 -23.07 13.44
C TYR A 95 6.24 -24.40 12.77
N LYS A 96 6.07 -25.53 13.49
CA LYS A 96 6.42 -26.86 12.97
C LYS A 96 5.61 -27.23 11.72
N LYS A 97 4.35 -26.79 11.66
CA LYS A 97 3.47 -26.96 10.50
C LYS A 97 3.85 -26.02 9.35
N ASN A 98 4.17 -24.76 9.64
CA ASN A 98 4.45 -23.74 8.62
C ASN A 98 5.84 -23.86 8.00
N ASN A 99 6.87 -24.32 8.71
CA ASN A 99 8.24 -24.35 8.18
C ASN A 99 8.57 -25.57 7.31
N ARG A 100 7.60 -26.43 7.02
CA ARG A 100 7.82 -27.60 6.17
C ARG A 100 7.43 -27.29 4.73
N GLY A 101 8.44 -27.22 3.86
CA GLY A 101 8.28 -27.20 2.41
C GLY A 101 7.50 -25.99 1.90
N LYS A 102 7.77 -24.79 2.39
CA LYS A 102 7.21 -23.56 1.83
C LYS A 102 8.17 -22.90 0.86
N ILE A 103 7.59 -22.15 -0.07
CA ILE A 103 8.31 -21.43 -1.12
C ILE A 103 8.30 -19.93 -0.83
N SER A 104 9.31 -19.20 -1.33
CA SER A 104 9.29 -17.74 -1.26
C SER A 104 8.29 -17.16 -2.28
N LYS A 105 7.71 -15.98 -1.99
CA LYS A 105 6.85 -15.27 -2.95
C LYS A 105 7.54 -15.03 -4.32
N PRO A 106 8.78 -14.51 -4.40
CA PRO A 106 9.41 -14.25 -5.70
C PRO A 106 9.65 -15.55 -6.49
N GLU A 107 9.99 -16.64 -5.81
CA GLU A 107 10.17 -17.94 -6.45
C GLU A 107 8.85 -18.51 -7.00
N LEU A 108 7.76 -18.41 -6.23
CA LEU A 108 6.41 -18.74 -6.72
C LEU A 108 6.02 -17.89 -7.93
N ALA A 109 6.27 -16.57 -7.88
CA ALA A 109 5.99 -15.65 -8.98
C ALA A 109 6.77 -16.03 -10.25
N ASN A 110 8.04 -16.42 -10.11
CA ASN A 110 8.88 -16.85 -11.22
C ASN A 110 8.40 -18.15 -11.85
N GLU A 111 8.05 -19.17 -11.06
CA GLU A 111 7.51 -20.42 -11.59
C GLU A 111 6.16 -20.22 -12.29
N VAL A 112 5.28 -19.40 -11.70
CA VAL A 112 4.00 -19.02 -12.32
C VAL A 112 4.25 -18.27 -13.64
N LYS A 113 5.20 -17.33 -13.68
CA LYS A 113 5.56 -16.59 -14.88
C LYS A 113 6.08 -17.50 -15.99
N LYS A 114 6.98 -18.44 -15.66
CA LYS A 114 7.49 -19.43 -16.62
C LYS A 114 6.35 -20.23 -17.24
N HIS A 115 5.45 -20.75 -16.41
CA HIS A 115 4.29 -21.49 -16.89
C HIS A 115 3.36 -20.61 -17.75
N PHE A 116 3.07 -19.39 -17.30
CA PHE A 116 2.21 -18.46 -18.03
C PHE A 116 2.74 -18.15 -19.43
N LEU A 117 4.05 -17.91 -19.58
CA LEU A 117 4.68 -17.62 -20.88
C LEU A 117 4.74 -18.84 -21.81
N ALA A 118 4.70 -20.05 -21.25
CA ALA A 118 4.68 -21.30 -22.02
C ALA A 118 3.26 -21.69 -22.50
N LEU A 119 2.21 -21.04 -22.00
CA LEU A 119 0.84 -21.36 -22.40
C LEU A 119 0.56 -20.89 -23.83
N PRO A 120 -0.02 -21.75 -24.69
CA PRO A 120 -0.43 -21.34 -26.02
C PRO A 120 -1.59 -20.34 -25.92
N ALA A 121 -1.41 -19.15 -26.51
CA ALA A 121 -2.42 -18.10 -26.54
C ALA A 121 -3.04 -18.00 -27.94
N LYS A 122 -4.34 -18.26 -28.04
CA LYS A 122 -5.13 -18.01 -29.25
C LYS A 122 -5.95 -16.74 -29.05
N GLU A 123 -5.52 -15.65 -29.68
CA GLU A 123 -6.08 -14.32 -29.49
C GLU A 123 -7.61 -14.27 -29.64
N ASN A 124 -8.14 -14.83 -30.72
CA ASN A 124 -9.59 -14.84 -30.99
C ASN A 124 -10.40 -15.52 -29.88
N GLU A 125 -9.92 -16.66 -29.36
CA GLU A 125 -10.59 -17.38 -28.27
C GLU A 125 -10.49 -16.59 -26.96
N ILE A 126 -9.36 -15.94 -26.69
CA ILE A 126 -9.14 -15.15 -25.48
C ILE A 126 -10.06 -13.92 -25.46
N ILE A 127 -10.09 -13.15 -26.54
CA ILE A 127 -10.90 -11.92 -26.63
C ILE A 127 -12.39 -12.23 -26.50
N THR A 128 -12.86 -13.25 -27.22
CA THR A 128 -14.28 -13.63 -27.20
C THR A 128 -14.71 -14.14 -25.83
N ASN A 129 -13.93 -15.02 -25.20
CA ASN A 129 -14.20 -15.51 -23.85
C ASN A 129 -14.15 -14.38 -22.81
N PHE A 130 -13.20 -13.45 -22.93
CA PHE A 130 -13.11 -12.29 -22.05
C PHE A 130 -14.36 -11.40 -22.16
N LEU A 131 -14.75 -11.02 -23.38
CA LEU A 131 -15.95 -10.21 -23.60
C LEU A 131 -17.21 -10.89 -23.08
N TYR A 132 -17.34 -12.20 -23.31
CA TYR A 132 -18.48 -12.97 -22.83
C TYR A 132 -18.55 -13.03 -21.30
N THR A 133 -17.43 -13.34 -20.65
CA THR A 133 -17.36 -13.41 -19.17
C THR A 133 -17.64 -12.06 -18.54
N VAL A 134 -17.01 -10.98 -19.02
CA VAL A 134 -17.25 -9.63 -18.48
C VAL A 134 -18.70 -9.19 -18.67
N LYS A 135 -19.30 -9.43 -19.84
CA LYS A 135 -20.71 -9.07 -20.09
C LYS A 135 -21.71 -9.87 -19.27
N ASN A 136 -21.36 -11.08 -18.84
CA ASN A 136 -22.26 -11.98 -18.11
C ASN A 136 -21.86 -12.20 -16.64
N GLN A 137 -20.90 -11.45 -16.11
CA GLN A 137 -20.37 -11.62 -14.74
C GLN A 137 -21.45 -11.62 -13.65
N GLU A 138 -22.53 -10.86 -13.83
CA GLU A 138 -23.64 -10.79 -12.87
C GLU A 138 -24.47 -12.09 -12.78
N LYS A 139 -24.42 -12.93 -13.83
CA LYS A 139 -25.15 -14.21 -13.90
C LYS A 139 -24.37 -15.37 -13.30
N ASP A 140 -23.09 -15.18 -13.01
CA ASP A 140 -22.17 -16.22 -12.54
C ASP A 140 -22.18 -16.41 -11.02
N PHE A 141 -23.07 -15.73 -10.27
CA PHE A 141 -23.25 -16.02 -8.85
C PHE A 141 -23.94 -17.39 -8.67
N LYS A 142 -23.14 -18.47 -8.77
CA LYS A 142 -23.52 -19.82 -8.39
C LYS A 142 -22.55 -20.27 -7.31
N LEU A 143 -23.05 -20.30 -6.06
CA LEU A 143 -22.29 -20.86 -4.94
C LEU A 143 -22.12 -22.37 -5.17
N SER A 144 -20.93 -22.78 -5.57
CA SER A 144 -20.57 -24.19 -5.72
C SER A 144 -19.67 -24.60 -4.56
N PHE A 145 -20.14 -25.54 -3.73
CA PHE A 145 -19.31 -26.19 -2.73
C PHE A 145 -18.49 -27.28 -3.44
N LYS A 146 -17.18 -27.11 -3.49
CA LYS A 146 -16.22 -28.16 -3.85
C LYS A 146 -15.59 -28.71 -2.58
#